data_AF-A0A139WUW1-F1
#
_entry.id   AF-A0A139WUW1-F1
#
_cell.length_a   1.000
_cell.length_b   1.000
_cell.length_c   1.000
_cell.angle_alpha   90.00
_cell.angle_beta   90.00
_cell.angle_gamma   90.00
#
_symmetry.space_group_name_H-M   'P 1'
#
loop_
_entity.id
_entity.type
_entity.pdbx_description
1 polymer ?
#
loop_
_entity_poly.entity_id
_entity_poly.type
_entity_poly.pdbx_seq_one_letter_code
_entity_poly.pdbx_strand_id
1 'polypeptide(L)'
;MAQASVRLQIPFESLLDAIDNLPLEDKHRLWQLLDEEIRKVETELGEDSYDWGPSGQPPGKPVEYIPGVGLTVIGGKGAIA
;
A
#
# COMPACT_ATOMS: atom_id res chain seq x y z
N MET A 1 -0.32 38.87 -3.54
CA MET A 1 0.84 38.20 -4.18
C MET A 1 0.36 36.81 -4.58
N ALA A 2 0.25 36.51 -5.88
CA ALA A 2 -0.19 35.19 -6.35
C ALA A 2 1.02 34.24 -6.40
N GLN A 3 0.96 33.11 -5.70
CA GLN A 3 2.04 32.13 -5.67
C GLN A 3 1.98 31.29 -6.95
N ALA A 4 2.90 31.56 -7.88
CA ALA A 4 3.04 30.77 -9.10
C ALA A 4 3.68 29.43 -8.75
N SER A 5 2.93 28.34 -8.92
CA SER A 5 3.45 26.98 -8.78
C SER A 5 4.15 26.55 -10.07
N VAL A 6 5.45 26.32 -10.01
CA VAL A 6 6.24 25.81 -11.15
C VAL A 6 6.25 24.28 -11.06
N ARG A 7 5.71 23.61 -12.09
CA ARG A 7 5.84 22.15 -12.24
C ARG A 7 7.19 21.85 -12.88
N LEU A 8 8.12 21.30 -12.11
CA LEU A 8 9.39 20.81 -12.61
C LEU A 8 9.24 19.34 -13.02
N GLN A 9 9.65 19.01 -14.24
CA GLN A 9 9.77 17.63 -14.70
C GLN A 9 11.21 17.20 -14.46
N ILE A 10 11.43 16.42 -13.42
CA ILE A 10 12.75 15.88 -13.08
C ILE A 10 12.79 14.44 -13.61
N PRO A 11 13.76 14.08 -14.45
CA PRO A 11 13.96 12.70 -14.85
C PRO A 11 14.20 11.82 -13.63
N PHE A 12 13.65 10.60 -13.64
CA PHE A 12 13.81 9.68 -12.53
C PHE A 12 15.29 9.35 -12.25
N GLU A 13 16.09 9.15 -13.30
CA GLU A 13 17.53 8.87 -13.18
C GLU A 13 18.28 10.01 -12.46
N SER A 14 17.94 11.26 -12.76
CA SER A 14 18.55 12.42 -12.09
C SER A 14 18.20 12.50 -10.60
N LEU A 15 17.03 11.99 -10.20
CA LEU A 15 16.66 11.85 -8.80
C LEU A 15 17.50 10.76 -8.12
N LEU A 16 17.70 9.62 -8.78
CA LEU A 16 18.54 8.53 -8.26
C LEU A 16 19.98 8.99 -8.03
N ASP A 17 20.56 9.68 -9.01
CA ASP A 17 21.92 10.24 -8.89
C ASP A 17 22.03 11.23 -7.73
N ALA A 18 21.02 12.08 -7.55
CA ALA A 18 20.99 13.03 -6.43
C ALA A 18 20.90 12.31 -5.08
N ILE A 19 20.11 11.24 -4.99
CA ILE A 19 20.00 10.42 -3.79
C ILE A 19 21.33 9.72 -3.50
N ASP A 20 22.04 9.22 -4.51
CA ASP A 20 23.29 8.50 -4.28
C ASP A 20 24.40 9.41 -3.71
N ASN A 21 24.40 10.69 -4.10
CA ASN A 21 25.34 11.69 -3.60
C ASN A 21 24.93 12.33 -2.25
N LEU A 22 23.78 11.97 -1.69
CA LEU A 22 23.29 12.53 -0.42
C LEU A 22 24.14 12.04 0.78
N PRO A 23 24.41 12.89 1.79
CA PRO A 23 25.02 12.44 3.04
C PRO A 23 24.20 11.35 3.74
N LEU A 24 24.86 10.49 4.52
CA LEU A 24 24.21 9.35 5.18
C LEU A 24 23.03 9.79 6.08
N GLU A 25 23.17 10.88 6.82
CA GLU A 25 22.10 11.41 7.67
C GLU A 25 20.87 11.82 6.87
N ASP A 26 21.08 12.47 5.73
CA ASP A 26 19.99 12.88 4.84
C ASP A 26 19.36 11.67 4.13
N LYS A 27 20.14 10.63 3.79
CA LYS A 27 19.63 9.36 3.26
C LYS A 27 18.69 8.69 4.26
N HIS A 28 19.08 8.67 5.54
CA HIS A 28 18.24 8.13 6.62
C HIS A 28 16.92 8.91 6.75
N ARG A 29 16.99 10.25 6.70
CA ARG A 29 15.80 11.09 6.77
C ARG A 29 14.87 10.87 5.57
N LEU A 30 15.43 10.78 4.36
CA LEU A 30 14.66 10.46 3.15
C LEU A 30 13.98 9.10 3.28
N TRP A 31 14.68 8.09 3.78
CA TRP A 31 14.13 6.76 3.99
C TRP A 31 12.95 6.77 4.97
N GLN A 32 13.03 7.52 6.07
CA GLN A 32 11.92 7.67 7.02
C GLN A 32 10.68 8.30 6.38
N LEU A 33 10.86 9.35 5.56
CA LEU A 33 9.75 10.01 4.87
C LEU A 33 9.08 9.07 3.85
N LEU A 34 9.88 8.30 3.11
CA LEU A 34 9.36 7.31 2.17
C LEU A 34 8.61 6.18 2.89
N ASP A 35 9.16 5.67 3.98
CA ASP A 35 8.51 4.64 4.81
C ASP A 35 7.18 5.12 5.40
N GLU A 36 7.10 6.38 5.85
CA GLU A 36 5.86 6.99 6.33
C GLU A 36 4.80 7.11 5.22
N GLU A 37 5.17 7.63 4.05
CA GLU A 37 4.23 7.76 2.93
C GLU A 37 3.78 6.39 2.39
N ILE A 38 4.67 5.40 2.34
CA ILE A 38 4.31 4.02 1.98
C ILE A 38 3.30 3.47 2.99
N ARG A 39 3.56 3.57 4.30
CA ARG A 39 2.63 3.10 5.34
C ARG A 39 1.28 3.79 5.28
N LYS A 40 1.26 5.09 4.98
CA LYS A 40 0.02 5.85 4.81
C LYS A 40 -0.79 5.30 3.65
N VAL A 41 -0.16 5.08 2.50
CA VAL A 41 -0.80 4.48 1.32
C VAL A 41 -1.24 3.04 1.60
N GLU A 42 -0.43 2.24 2.30
CA GLU A 42 -0.78 0.88 2.72
C GLU A 42 -1.90 0.86 3.75
N THR A 43 -2.06 1.88 4.59
CA THR A 43 -3.19 2.00 5.53
C THR A 43 -4.45 2.42 4.77
N GLU A 44 -4.32 3.32 3.80
CA GLU A 44 -5.41 3.72 2.90
C GLU A 44 -5.85 2.57 1.96
N LEU A 45 -4.93 1.69 1.57
CA LEU A 45 -5.20 0.45 0.83
C LEU A 45 -5.55 -0.74 1.74
N GLY A 46 -5.18 -0.68 3.02
CA GLY A 46 -5.27 -1.76 4.00
C GLY A 46 -6.65 -1.89 4.66
N GLU A 47 -7.56 -0.97 4.35
CA GLU A 47 -8.98 -1.25 4.41
C GLU A 47 -9.47 -1.67 3.02
N ASP A 48 -9.01 -2.84 2.57
CA ASP A 48 -9.88 -3.72 1.80
C ASP A 48 -11.06 -4.09 2.72
N SER A 49 -11.97 -3.13 2.91
CA SER A 49 -13.33 -3.35 3.36
C SER A 49 -13.97 -4.21 2.28
N TYR A 50 -13.69 -5.50 2.35
CA TYR A 50 -14.30 -6.48 1.48
C TYR A 50 -15.80 -6.36 1.71
N ASP A 51 -16.53 -5.93 0.68
CA ASP A 51 -17.97 -5.76 0.76
C ASP A 51 -18.60 -7.15 0.92
N TRP A 52 -18.81 -7.54 2.18
CA TRP A 52 -19.50 -8.76 2.57
C TRP A 52 -20.98 -8.78 2.14
N GLY A 53 -21.45 -7.69 1.50
CA GLY A 53 -22.85 -7.48 1.18
C GLY A 53 -23.70 -7.27 2.44
N PRO A 54 -25.02 -7.16 2.29
CA PRO A 54 -25.94 -6.86 3.40
C PRO A 54 -25.98 -7.93 4.51
N SER A 55 -25.37 -9.10 4.28
CA SER A 55 -25.33 -10.22 5.22
C SER A 55 -24.10 -10.25 6.12
N GLY A 56 -23.08 -9.41 5.86
CA GLY A 56 -21.85 -9.36 6.66
C GLY A 56 -20.97 -10.61 6.54
N GLN A 57 -19.85 -10.62 7.26
CA GLN A 57 -18.93 -11.76 7.28
C GLN A 57 -19.66 -13.02 7.79
N PRO A 58 -19.57 -14.16 7.08
CA PRO A 58 -20.23 -15.38 7.53
C PRO A 58 -19.73 -15.81 8.92
N PRO A 59 -20.62 -16.03 9.90
CA PRO A 59 -20.22 -16.33 11.27
C PRO A 59 -19.56 -17.71 11.36
N GLY A 60 -18.43 -17.77 12.07
CA GLY A 60 -17.81 -19.04 12.50
C GLY A 60 -16.94 -19.76 11.46
N LYS A 61 -16.51 -19.11 10.38
CA LYS A 61 -15.56 -19.69 9.42
C LYS A 61 -14.36 -18.77 9.20
N PRO A 62 -13.12 -19.23 9.43
CA PRO A 62 -11.94 -18.45 9.11
C PRO A 62 -11.86 -18.20 7.60
N VAL A 63 -11.48 -16.99 7.23
CA VAL A 63 -11.32 -16.55 5.85
C VAL A 63 -9.83 -16.37 5.62
N GLU A 64 -9.31 -16.96 4.55
CA GLU A 64 -7.91 -16.87 4.17
C GLU A 64 -7.79 -16.25 2.78
N TYR A 65 -6.80 -15.39 2.61
CA TYR A 65 -6.47 -14.82 1.31
C TYR A 65 -5.58 -15.79 0.53
N ILE A 66 -6.02 -16.19 -0.66
CA ILE A 66 -5.24 -17.03 -1.58
C ILE A 66 -4.81 -16.16 -2.77
N PRO A 67 -3.49 -15.98 -3.02
CA PRO A 67 -2.99 -15.22 -4.16
C PRO A 67 -3.56 -15.72 -5.49
N GLY A 68 -4.14 -14.82 -6.29
CA GLY A 68 -4.76 -15.14 -7.59
C GLY A 68 -6.20 -15.66 -7.54
N VAL A 69 -6.76 -15.88 -6.35
CA VAL A 69 -8.15 -16.35 -6.14
C VAL A 69 -8.98 -15.36 -5.31
N GLY A 70 -8.36 -14.69 -4.33
CA GLY A 70 -9.03 -13.76 -3.41
C GLY A 70 -9.37 -14.40 -2.07
N LEU A 71 -10.25 -13.76 -1.29
CA LEU A 71 -10.67 -14.23 0.03
C LEU A 71 -11.53 -15.50 -0.09
N THR A 72 -11.08 -16.59 0.52
CA THR A 72 -11.75 -17.88 0.50
C THR A 72 -12.21 -18.27 1.91
N VAL A 73 -13.45 -18.76 2.03
CA VAL A 73 -14.01 -19.26 3.30
C VAL A 73 -13.61 -20.72 3.51
N ILE A 74 -12.80 -20.99 4.52
CA ILE A 74 -12.38 -22.35 4.86
C ILE A 74 -13.56 -23.09 5.53
N GLY A 75 -13.92 -24.26 5.00
CA GLY A 75 -15.01 -25.10 5.54
C GLY A 75 -16.43 -24.77 5.02
N GLY A 76 -16.57 -24.03 3.92
CA GLY A 76 -17.80 -24.00 3.12
C GLY A 76 -18.15 -25.39 2.57
N LYS A 77 -19.43 -25.69 2.37
CA LYS A 77 -19.95 -26.97 1.82
C LYS A 77 -19.62 -27.10 0.31
N GLY A 78 -18.32 -27.10 0.03
CA GLY A 78 -17.66 -26.94 -1.27
C GLY A 78 -16.13 -26.83 -1.15
N ALA A 79 -15.55 -26.87 0.06
CA ALA A 79 -14.12 -27.07 0.23
C ALA A 79 -13.76 -28.46 -0.31
N ILE A 80 -13.12 -28.48 -1.47
CA ILE A 80 -12.50 -29.67 -2.03
C ILE A 80 -11.37 -30.05 -1.06
N ALA A 81 -11.41 -31.30 -0.61
CA ALA A 81 -10.47 -31.89 0.35
C ALA A 81 -9.02 -31.85 -0.13
#